data_AF-A0A2T1D4B8-F1
#
_entry.id   AF-A0A2T1D4B8-F1
#
_cell.length_a   1.000
_cell.length_b   1.000
_cell.length_c   1.000
_cell.angle_alpha   90.00
_cell.angle_beta   90.00
_cell.angle_gamma   90.00
#
_symmetry.space_group_name_H-M   'P 1'
#
loop_
_entity.id
_entity.type
_entity.pdbx_description
1 polymer ?
#
loop_
_entity_poly.entity_id
_entity_poly.type
_entity_poly.pdbx_seq_one_letter_code
_entity_poly.pdbx_strand_id
1 'polypeptide(L)'
;MPAKKYKVTLSAEERQILEKLTTTGKTAAYKMNRARILLKADQHQADGGWGDQAISAALDVSVATIERVRHQFVEEGFEAVLSYTRHD
;
A
#
# COMPACT_ATOMS: atom_id res chain seq x y z
N MET A 1 -7.99 -1.50 20.42
CA MET A 1 -6.93 -1.08 19.48
C MET A 1 -7.18 0.37 19.11
N PRO A 2 -6.19 1.27 19.17
CA PRO A 2 -6.39 2.66 18.75
C PRO A 2 -6.85 2.69 17.28
N ALA A 3 -7.75 3.62 16.96
CA ALA A 3 -8.25 3.77 15.61
C ALA A 3 -7.09 4.04 14.64
N LYS A 4 -7.11 3.37 13.49
CA LYS A 4 -6.13 3.56 12.41
C LYS A 4 -6.10 5.05 12.02
N LYS A 5 -4.98 5.74 12.29
CA LYS A 5 -4.79 7.18 11.99
C LYS A 5 -4.76 7.47 10.48
N TYR A 6 -4.07 6.62 9.70
CA TYR A 6 -3.84 6.83 8.26
C TYR A 6 -4.72 5.94 7.39
N LYS A 7 -5.94 6.39 7.08
CA LYS A 7 -6.88 5.62 6.24
C LYS A 7 -6.48 5.76 4.77
N VAL A 8 -6.29 4.65 4.08
CA VAL A 8 -5.99 4.64 2.64
C VAL A 8 -7.32 4.61 1.88
N THR A 9 -7.50 5.58 1.00
CA THR A 9 -8.63 5.63 0.07
C THR A 9 -8.04 5.86 -1.31
N LEU A 10 -8.11 4.85 -2.17
CA LEU A 10 -7.60 4.97 -3.53
C LEU A 10 -8.67 5.52 -4.46
N SER A 11 -8.26 6.36 -5.40
CA SER A 11 -9.09 6.66 -6.57
C SER A 11 -9.13 5.46 -7.52
N ALA A 12 -10.10 5.45 -8.43
CA ALA A 12 -10.18 4.41 -9.46
C ALA A 12 -8.90 4.37 -10.33
N GLU A 13 -8.34 5.53 -10.64
CA GLU A 13 -7.11 5.66 -11.42
C GLU A 13 -5.89 5.13 -10.67
N GLU A 14 -5.72 5.51 -9.39
CA GLU A 14 -4.64 5.03 -8.53
C GLU A 14 -4.71 3.50 -8.39
N ARG A 15 -5.91 2.96 -8.15
CA ARG A 15 -6.14 1.52 -8.06
C ARG A 15 -5.71 0.80 -9.33
N GLN A 16 -6.12 1.28 -10.50
CA GLN A 16 -5.72 0.68 -11.79
C GLN A 16 -4.21 0.70 -11.99
N ILE A 17 -3.54 1.80 -11.62
CA ILE A 17 -2.07 1.91 -11.70
C ILE A 17 -1.42 0.86 -10.79
N LEU A 18 -1.88 0.74 -9.54
CA LEU A 18 -1.33 -0.25 -8.60
C LEU A 18 -1.57 -1.68 -9.08
N GLU A 19 -2.77 -2.00 -9.56
CA GLU A 19 -3.09 -3.33 -10.11
C GLU A 19 -2.15 -3.67 -11.27
N LYS A 20 -1.92 -2.73 -12.19
CA LYS A 20 -0.96 -2.90 -13.30
C LYS A 20 0.48 -3.10 -12.83
N LEU A 21 0.90 -2.40 -11.76
CA LEU A 21 2.23 -2.59 -11.16
C LEU A 21 2.39 -3.97 -10.52
N THR A 22 1.31 -4.58 -10.02
CA THR A 22 1.38 -5.93 -9.44
C THR A 22 1.46 -7.04 -10.48
N THR A 23 1.00 -6.79 -11.72
CA THR A 23 0.99 -7.76 -12.82
C THR A 23 2.20 -7.63 -13.74
N THR A 24 2.83 -6.45 -13.78
CA THR A 24 4.00 -6.19 -14.63
C THR A 24 5.28 -6.71 -13.97
N GLY A 25 5.76 -7.90 -14.35
CA GLY A 25 6.97 -8.54 -13.79
C GLY A 25 8.30 -7.82 -14.03
N LYS A 26 8.30 -6.58 -14.54
CA LYS A 26 9.49 -5.76 -14.79
C LYS A 26 9.74 -4.69 -13.71
N THR A 27 8.89 -4.61 -12.70
CA THR A 27 8.98 -3.58 -11.65
C THR A 27 9.78 -4.10 -10.44
N ALA A 28 10.55 -3.22 -9.78
CA ALA A 28 11.27 -3.56 -8.57
C ALA A 28 10.35 -4.14 -7.49
N ALA A 29 10.80 -5.22 -6.81
CA ALA A 29 10.01 -5.96 -5.83
C ALA A 29 9.42 -5.07 -4.71
N TYR A 30 10.15 -4.02 -4.31
CA TYR A 30 9.66 -3.09 -3.29
C TYR A 30 8.42 -2.30 -3.76
N LYS A 31 8.37 -1.85 -5.02
CA LYS A 31 7.20 -1.13 -5.56
C LYS A 31 6.00 -2.06 -5.65
N MET A 32 6.21 -3.32 -6.04
CA MET A 32 5.16 -4.33 -6.07
C MET A 32 4.58 -4.57 -4.66
N ASN A 33 5.43 -4.70 -3.64
CA ASN A 33 4.96 -4.87 -2.26
C ASN A 33 4.19 -3.66 -1.76
N ARG A 34 4.66 -2.44 -2.03
CA ARG A 34 3.94 -1.20 -1.68
C ARG A 34 2.58 -1.10 -2.38
N ALA A 35 2.52 -1.44 -3.66
CA ALA A 35 1.26 -1.48 -4.41
C ALA A 35 0.28 -2.48 -3.79
N ARG A 36 0.74 -3.70 -3.47
CA ARG A 36 -0.07 -4.73 -2.80
C ARG A 36 -0.56 -4.28 -1.42
N ILE A 37 0.28 -3.58 -0.65
CA ILE A 37 -0.11 -3.02 0.65
C ILE A 37 -1.25 -2.02 0.48
N LEU A 38 -1.10 -1.05 -0.42
CA LEU A 38 -2.12 -0.03 -0.65
C LEU A 38 -3.43 -0.62 -1.15
N LEU A 39 -3.37 -1.55 -2.11
CA LEU A 39 -4.55 -2.25 -2.64
C LEU A 39 -5.31 -3.01 -1.54
N LYS A 40 -4.60 -3.68 -0.62
CA LYS A 40 -5.26 -4.38 0.50
C LYS A 40 -5.74 -3.43 1.60
N ALA A 41 -5.05 -2.32 1.82
CA ALA A 41 -5.39 -1.31 2.83
C ALA A 41 -6.51 -0.36 2.38
N ASP A 42 -6.82 -0.31 1.10
CA ASP A 42 -7.83 0.56 0.51
C ASP A 42 -9.21 0.34 1.14
N GLN A 43 -9.79 1.40 1.67
CA GLN A 43 -11.11 1.38 2.28
C GLN A 43 -12.25 1.37 1.26
N HIS A 44 -11.97 1.69 0.00
CA HIS A 44 -12.97 1.70 -1.07
C HIS A 44 -13.30 0.30 -1.63
N GLN A 45 -13.03 -0.74 -0.84
CA GLN A 45 -13.39 -2.13 -1.13
C GLN A 45 -14.77 -2.46 -0.53
N ALA A 46 -15.49 -3.41 -1.13
CA ALA A 46 -16.83 -3.82 -0.68
C ALA A 46 -16.85 -4.25 0.81
N ASP A 47 -15.80 -4.92 1.26
CA ASP A 47 -15.63 -5.38 2.64
C ASP A 47 -14.81 -4.41 3.52
N GLY A 48 -14.43 -3.25 2.96
CA GLY A 48 -13.50 -2.31 3.57
C GLY A 48 -12.03 -2.76 3.52
N GLY A 49 -11.15 -1.86 3.97
CA GLY A 49 -9.70 -2.08 3.95
C GLY A 49 -9.25 -3.06 5.03
N TRP A 50 -8.28 -3.91 4.69
CA TRP A 50 -7.79 -4.96 5.58
C TRP A 50 -7.08 -4.41 6.83
N GLY A 51 -7.07 -5.20 7.90
CA GLY A 51 -6.25 -4.97 9.09
C GLY A 51 -4.75 -5.12 8.79
N ASP A 52 -3.88 -4.38 9.48
CA ASP A 52 -2.43 -4.43 9.18
C ASP A 52 -1.83 -5.82 9.46
N GLN A 53 -2.37 -6.53 10.46
CA GLN A 53 -2.01 -7.91 10.75
C GLN A 53 -2.42 -8.87 9.61
N ALA A 54 -3.59 -8.67 9.00
CA ALA A 54 -4.05 -9.47 7.87
C ALA A 54 -3.20 -9.20 6.61
N ILE A 55 -2.84 -7.93 6.39
CA ILE A 55 -1.93 -7.54 5.30
C ILE A 55 -0.53 -8.13 5.53
N SER A 56 -0.03 -8.05 6.76
CA SER A 56 1.26 -8.61 7.17
C SER A 56 1.33 -10.11 6.87
N ALA A 57 0.33 -10.87 7.32
CA ALA A 57 0.24 -12.30 7.07
C ALA A 57 0.12 -12.66 5.58
N ALA A 58 -0.61 -11.85 4.81
CA ALA A 58 -0.84 -12.12 3.38
C ALA A 58 0.34 -11.75 2.47
N LEU A 59 1.20 -10.83 2.90
CA LEU A 59 2.31 -10.31 2.09
C LEU A 59 3.69 -10.64 2.66
N ASP A 60 3.76 -11.26 3.83
CA ASP A 60 5.01 -11.53 4.57
C ASP A 60 5.86 -10.26 4.76
N VAL A 61 5.19 -9.18 5.20
CA VAL A 61 5.81 -7.87 5.44
C VAL A 61 5.51 -7.39 6.85
N SER A 62 6.47 -6.72 7.48
CA SER A 62 6.27 -6.21 8.84
C SER A 62 5.13 -5.18 8.91
N VAL A 63 4.40 -5.18 10.03
CA VAL A 63 3.37 -4.17 10.31
C VAL A 63 3.95 -2.75 10.23
N ALA A 64 5.18 -2.54 10.69
CA ALA A 64 5.87 -1.24 10.58
C ALA A 64 6.06 -0.79 9.13
N THR A 65 6.31 -1.71 8.20
CA THR A 65 6.36 -1.41 6.76
C THR A 65 5.00 -0.96 6.25
N ILE A 66 3.93 -1.65 6.66
CA ILE A 66 2.55 -1.32 6.25
C ILE A 66 2.15 0.06 6.78
N GLU A 67 2.42 0.35 8.05
CA GLU A 67 2.14 1.65 8.67
C GLU A 67 2.90 2.77 7.96
N ARG A 68 4.18 2.57 7.64
CA ARG A 68 4.97 3.55 6.90
C ARG A 68 4.42 3.81 5.49
N VAL A 69 4.01 2.76 4.78
CA VAL A 69 3.44 2.90 3.43
C VAL A 69 2.11 3.65 3.49
N ARG A 70 1.25 3.35 4.46
CA ARG A 70 -0.02 4.06 4.66
C ARG A 70 0.19 5.52 5.05
N HIS A 71 1.14 5.78 5.95
CA HIS A 71 1.53 7.14 6.35
C HIS A 71 2.03 7.93 5.13
N GLN A 72 2.98 7.37 4.38
CA GLN A 72 3.55 8.02 3.20
C GLN A 72 2.48 8.31 2.14
N PHE A 73 1.55 7.38 1.91
CA PHE A 73 0.45 7.63 0.98
C PHE A 73 -0.44 8.80 1.40
N VAL A 74 -0.80 8.87 2.69
CA VAL A 74 -1.72 9.90 3.19
C VAL A 74 -1.06 11.27 3.31
N GLU A 75 0.21 11.32 3.73
CA GLU A 75 0.92 12.58 3.99
C GLU A 75 1.71 13.10 2.78
N GLU A 76 2.28 12.21 1.96
CA GLU A 76 3.18 12.56 0.85
C GLU A 76 2.56 12.25 -0.53
N GLY A 77 1.44 11.53 -0.57
CA GLY A 77 0.71 11.22 -1.80
C GLY A 77 1.21 9.97 -2.54
N PHE A 78 0.50 9.65 -3.62
CA PHE A 78 0.68 8.42 -4.41
C PHE A 78 2.09 8.28 -5.00
N GLU A 79 2.62 9.35 -5.59
CA GLU A 79 3.94 9.32 -6.24
C GLU A 79 5.08 9.05 -5.24
N ALA A 80 5.00 9.62 -4.04
CA ALA A 80 6.01 9.43 -2.99
C ALA A 80 6.15 7.96 -2.58
N VAL A 81 5.03 7.23 -2.52
CA VAL A 81 5.04 5.79 -2.21
C VAL A 81 5.77 5.00 -3.30
N LEU A 82 5.67 5.40 -4.56
CA LEU A 82 6.26 4.68 -5.70
C LEU A 82 7.67 5.15 -6.06
N SER A 83 8.09 6.33 -5.60
CA SER A 83 9.39 6.94 -5.90
C SER A 83 10.45 6.68 -4.83
N TYR A 84 10.08 6.22 -3.63
CA TYR A 84 11.05 5.96 -2.56
C TYR A 84 11.97 4.77 -2.89
N THR A 85 13.07 5.07 -3.57
CA THR A 85 14.27 4.24 -3.60
C THR A 85 14.94 4.43 -2.25
N ARG A 86 15.16 3.34 -1.49
CA ARG A 86 16.19 3.40 -0.44
C ARG A 86 17.47 3.74 -1.19
N HIS A 87 17.97 4.96 -0.98
CA HIS A 87 19.39 5.18 -1.19
C HIS A 87 20.05 4.30 -0.12
N ASP A 88 20.64 3.21 -0.58
CA ASP A 88 21.63 2.44 0.17
C ASP A 88 22.80 3.36 0.51
#